data_AF-A0A3M6TBZ8-F1
#
_entry.id   AF-A0A3M6TBZ8-F1
#
_cell.length_a   1.000
_cell.length_b   1.000
_cell.length_c   1.000
_cell.angle_alpha   90.00
_cell.angle_beta   90.00
_cell.angle_gamma   90.00
#
_symmetry.space_group_name_H-M   'P 1'
#
loop_
_entity.id
_entity.type
_entity.pdbx_description
1 polymer ?
#
loop_
_entity_poly.entity_id
_entity_poly.type
_entity_poly.pdbx_seq_one_letter_code
_entity_poly.pdbx_strand_id
1 'polypeptide(L)'
;MQDRIKKHDQDIRLRTEISAVSEVAHNTGHKPLWNEVKFIDRNPNYYTRKVKEAIHMGLHPDNINKDSGIEIPEAWMPTFKKHNNRRAVRQRTAEGAYY
;
A
#
# COMPACT_ATOMS: atom_id res chain seq x y z
N MET A 1 10.29 9.95 4.12
CA MET A 1 8.84 9.68 3.87
C MET A 1 8.33 10.41 2.65
N GLN A 2 8.54 11.73 2.57
CA GLN A 2 8.47 12.44 1.29
C GLN A 2 9.37 11.77 0.25
N ASP A 3 10.47 11.14 0.67
CA ASP A 3 11.41 10.44 -0.21
C ASP A 3 10.79 9.32 -1.05
N ARG A 4 9.72 8.63 -0.58
CA ARG A 4 9.03 7.61 -1.41
C ARG A 4 8.15 8.25 -2.47
N ILE A 5 7.40 9.30 -2.13
CA ILE A 5 6.61 10.06 -3.10
C ILE A 5 7.54 10.74 -4.11
N LYS A 6 8.60 11.40 -3.64
CA LYS A 6 9.64 12.02 -4.46
C LYS A 6 10.33 11.01 -5.36
N LYS A 7 10.62 9.80 -4.86
CA LYS A 7 11.18 8.71 -5.66
C LYS A 7 10.22 8.29 -6.78
N HIS A 8 8.94 8.04 -6.47
CA HIS A 8 7.97 7.68 -7.52
C HIS A 8 7.76 8.80 -8.53
N ASP A 9 7.72 10.07 -8.09
CA ASP A 9 7.66 11.23 -8.97
C ASP A 9 8.91 11.35 -9.86
N GLN A 10 10.10 11.12 -9.30
CA GLN A 10 11.36 11.05 -10.06
C GLN A 10 11.33 9.90 -11.07
N ASP A 11 10.89 8.71 -10.67
CA ASP A 11 10.80 7.53 -11.54
C ASP A 11 9.86 7.80 -12.74
N ILE A 12 8.72 8.46 -12.51
CA ILE A 12 7.80 8.93 -13.58
C ILE A 12 8.47 9.96 -14.50
N ARG A 13 9.24 10.91 -13.96
CA ARG A 13 9.92 11.93 -14.78
C ARG A 13 11.02 11.32 -15.65
N LEU A 14 11.79 10.38 -15.08
CA LEU A 14 12.91 9.71 -15.75
C LEU A 14 12.46 8.57 -16.67
N ARG A 15 11.18 8.23 -16.68
CA ARG A 15 10.62 7.12 -17.46
C ARG A 15 11.27 5.78 -17.15
N THR A 16 11.59 5.56 -15.88
CA THR A 16 12.12 4.28 -15.44
C THR A 16 10.95 3.31 -15.27
N GLU A 17 10.94 2.22 -16.03
CA GLU A 17 9.97 1.11 -15.89
C GLU A 17 10.21 0.25 -14.63
N ILE A 18 11.09 0.71 -13.74
CA ILE A 18 11.46 0.04 -12.50
C ILE A 18 10.31 0.11 -11.47
N SER A 19 9.39 1.06 -11.62
CA SER A 19 8.24 1.21 -10.73
C SER A 19 6.94 0.98 -11.48
N ALA A 20 6.08 0.11 -10.95
CA ALA A 20 4.73 -0.11 -11.49
C ALA A 20 3.93 1.20 -11.60
N VAL A 21 4.15 2.15 -10.68
CA VAL A 21 3.54 3.49 -10.71
C VAL A 21 3.98 4.29 -11.94
N SER A 22 5.26 4.21 -12.31
CA SER A 22 5.83 4.90 -13.46
C SER A 22 5.28 4.34 -14.76
N GLU A 23 5.28 3.01 -14.88
CA GLU A 23 4.74 2.31 -16.04
C GLU A 23 3.25 2.60 -16.26
N VAL A 24 2.42 2.51 -15.22
CA VAL A 24 0.98 2.83 -15.33
C VAL A 24 0.78 4.29 -15.76
N ALA A 25 1.56 5.21 -15.19
CA ALA A 25 1.46 6.63 -15.56
C ALA A 25 1.85 6.89 -17.02
N HIS A 26 2.79 6.12 -17.57
CA HIS A 26 3.14 6.20 -18.99
C HIS A 26 2.11 5.57 -19.90
N ASN A 27 1.60 4.38 -19.56
CA ASN A 27 0.65 3.66 -20.39
C ASN A 27 -0.72 4.34 -20.44
N THR A 28 -1.14 4.96 -19.34
CA THR A 28 -2.46 5.59 -19.23
C THR A 28 -2.44 7.11 -19.36
N GLY A 29 -1.27 7.74 -19.21
CA GLY A 29 -1.16 9.20 -19.08
C GLY A 29 -1.68 9.76 -17.76
N HIS A 30 -2.19 8.91 -16.85
CA HIS A 30 -2.75 9.32 -15.56
C HIS A 30 -1.71 9.20 -14.45
N LYS A 31 -1.52 10.27 -13.68
CA LYS A 31 -0.63 10.27 -12.52
C LYS A 31 -1.43 10.03 -11.24
N PRO A 32 -0.84 9.42 -10.20
CA PRO A 32 -1.46 9.35 -8.89
C PRO A 32 -1.80 10.75 -8.35
N LEU A 33 -2.94 10.86 -7.67
CA LEU A 33 -3.30 12.05 -6.90
C LEU A 33 -2.40 12.14 -5.67
N TRP A 34 -1.22 12.74 -5.81
CA TRP A 34 -0.18 12.79 -4.76
C TRP A 34 -0.66 13.42 -3.45
N ASN A 35 -1.63 14.34 -3.53
CA ASN A 35 -2.28 15.00 -2.41
C ASN A 35 -3.21 14.06 -1.61
N GLU A 36 -3.67 12.97 -2.21
CA GLU A 36 -4.59 12.01 -1.58
C GLU A 36 -3.88 10.74 -1.08
N VAL A 37 -2.58 10.61 -1.34
CA VAL A 37 -1.79 9.46 -0.88
C VAL A 37 -1.73 9.46 0.65
N LYS A 38 -2.22 8.37 1.26
CA LYS A 38 -2.20 8.15 2.71
C LYS A 38 -1.21 7.05 3.07
N PHE A 39 -0.46 7.25 4.15
CA PHE A 39 0.38 6.21 4.73
C PHE A 39 -0.48 5.23 5.52
N ILE A 40 -0.37 3.95 5.20
CA ILE A 40 -1.11 2.88 5.88
C ILE A 40 -0.41 2.49 7.19
N ASP A 41 0.92 2.45 7.19
CA ASP A 41 1.74 2.12 8.35
C ASP A 41 3.19 2.66 8.21
N ARG A 42 3.92 2.78 9.32
CA ARG A 42 5.34 3.15 9.36
C ARG A 42 6.11 2.20 10.27
N ASN A 43 7.10 1.51 9.70
CA ASN A 43 8.02 0.65 10.46
C ASN A 43 9.47 0.89 10.03
N PRO A 44 10.40 1.18 10.98
CA PRO A 44 11.82 1.34 10.66
C PRO A 44 12.49 0.02 10.24
N ASN A 45 12.01 -1.13 10.72
CA ASN A 45 12.58 -2.43 10.40
C ASN A 45 12.24 -2.84 8.96
N TYR A 46 13.28 -3.13 8.17
CA TYR A 46 13.16 -3.50 6.76
C TYR A 46 12.31 -4.77 6.54
N TYR A 47 12.62 -5.86 7.27
CA TYR A 47 11.92 -7.13 7.11
C TYR A 47 10.48 -7.04 7.57
N THR A 48 10.22 -6.39 8.71
CA THR A 48 8.85 -6.20 9.17
C THR A 48 8.03 -5.37 8.18
N ARG A 49 8.64 -4.37 7.52
CA ARG A 49 7.98 -3.60 6.47
C ARG A 49 7.61 -4.48 5.27
N LYS A 50 8.53 -5.32 4.78
CA LYS A 50 8.26 -6.23 3.64
C LYS A 50 7.14 -7.24 3.93
N VAL A 51 7.10 -7.80 5.15
CA VAL A 51 6.02 -8.72 5.55
C VAL A 51 4.68 -7.99 5.61
N LYS A 52 4.63 -6.79 6.19
CA LYS A 52 3.40 -5.99 6.26
C LYS A 52 2.91 -5.55 4.87
N GLU A 53 3.83 -5.19 3.98
CA GLU A 53 3.53 -4.85 2.58
C GLU A 53 2.91 -6.04 1.85
N ALA A 54 3.51 -7.23 1.95
CA ALA A 54 2.97 -8.46 1.36
C ALA A 54 1.58 -8.84 1.90
N ILE A 55 1.36 -8.70 3.22
CA ILE A 55 0.03 -8.91 3.81
C ILE A 55 -0.98 -7.91 3.25
N HIS A 56 -0.63 -6.62 3.15
CA HIS A 56 -1.52 -5.62 2.56
C HIS A 56 -1.86 -5.93 1.10
N MET A 57 -0.87 -6.33 0.30
CA MET A 57 -1.09 -6.74 -1.07
C MET A 57 -2.01 -7.97 -1.19
N GLY A 58 -1.80 -8.99 -0.37
CA GLY A 58 -2.65 -10.19 -0.38
C GLY A 58 -4.09 -9.91 0.09
N LEU A 59 -4.30 -8.86 0.90
CA LEU A 59 -5.64 -8.44 1.33
C LEU A 59 -6.37 -7.58 0.28
N HIS A 60 -5.62 -6.94 -0.62
CA HIS A 60 -6.13 -6.02 -1.65
C HIS A 60 -5.73 -6.53 -3.04
N PRO A 61 -6.48 -7.51 -3.62
CA PRO A 61 -6.12 -8.14 -4.89
C PRO A 61 -6.15 -7.18 -6.08
N ASP A 62 -6.80 -6.03 -5.93
CA ASP A 62 -6.94 -4.93 -6.88
C ASP A 62 -5.80 -3.90 -6.81
N ASN A 63 -4.59 -4.35 -6.51
CA ASN A 63 -3.43 -3.46 -6.41
C ASN A 63 -2.64 -3.38 -7.73
N ILE A 64 -1.96 -2.24 -7.96
CA ILE A 64 -1.18 -1.96 -9.18
C ILE A 64 0.20 -2.64 -9.20
N ASN A 65 0.60 -3.29 -8.11
CA ASN A 65 1.96 -3.77 -7.97
C ASN A 65 2.15 -5.08 -8.76
N LYS A 66 3.31 -5.20 -9.43
CA LYS A 66 3.63 -6.36 -10.28
C LYS A 66 4.24 -7.52 -9.52
N ASP A 67 5.00 -7.21 -8.46
CA ASP A 67 5.58 -8.23 -7.59
C ASP A 67 4.63 -8.53 -6.43
N SER A 68 4.62 -9.75 -5.91
CA SER A 68 3.86 -10.12 -4.71
C SER A 68 4.62 -9.80 -3.41
N GLY A 69 5.83 -9.24 -3.52
CA GLY A 69 6.72 -9.03 -2.39
C GLY A 69 7.25 -10.34 -1.80
N ILE A 70 7.01 -10.55 -0.50
CA ILE A 70 7.35 -11.81 0.20
C ILE A 70 6.14 -12.74 0.06
N GLU A 71 6.37 -14.00 -0.30
CA GLU A 71 5.29 -15.00 -0.32
C GLU A 71 4.77 -15.28 1.09
N ILE A 72 3.49 -14.96 1.31
CA ILE A 72 2.79 -15.28 2.56
C ILE A 72 1.99 -16.56 2.33
N PRO A 73 2.15 -17.62 3.15
CA PRO A 73 1.40 -18.85 2.95
C PRO A 73 -0.11 -18.60 3.11
N GLU A 74 -0.91 -19.12 2.17
CA GLU A 74 -2.35 -18.86 2.09
C GLU A 74 -3.10 -19.23 3.37
N ALA A 75 -2.64 -20.25 4.09
CA ALA A 75 -3.19 -20.69 5.37
C ALA A 75 -3.24 -19.57 6.43
N TRP A 76 -2.40 -18.52 6.31
CA TRP A 76 -2.40 -17.38 7.24
C TRP A 76 -3.34 -16.25 6.83
N MET A 77 -3.81 -16.21 5.58
CA MET A 77 -4.67 -15.13 5.07
C MET A 77 -5.99 -14.96 5.85
N PRO A 78 -6.70 -16.04 6.27
CA PRO A 78 -7.90 -15.90 7.11
C PRO A 78 -7.62 -15.15 8.42
N THR A 79 -6.47 -15.39 9.04
CA THR A 79 -6.05 -14.72 10.27
C THR A 79 -5.91 -13.22 10.04
N PHE A 80 -5.20 -12.80 8.99
CA PHE A 80 -5.01 -11.39 8.67
C PHE A 80 -6.33 -10.68 8.31
N LYS A 81 -7.20 -11.32 7.53
CA LYS A 81 -8.53 -10.79 7.17
C LYS A 81 -9.39 -10.48 8.42
N LYS A 82 -9.43 -11.41 9.38
CA LYS A 82 -10.22 -11.25 10.62
C LYS A 82 -9.77 -10.05 11.46
N HIS A 83 -8.48 -9.76 11.49
CA HIS A 83 -7.93 -8.65 12.26
C HIS A 83 -8.17 -7.28 11.62
N ASN A 84 -8.22 -7.19 10.28
CA ASN A 84 -8.50 -5.92 9.60
C ASN A 84 -9.93 -5.41 9.85
N ASN A 85 -10.93 -6.30 9.82
CA ASN A 85 -12.33 -5.96 10.09
C ASN A 85 -12.54 -5.38 11.49
N ARG A 86 -11.79 -5.86 12.49
CA ARG A 86 -11.84 -5.32 13.87
C ARG A 86 -11.30 -3.90 13.95
N ARG A 87 -10.29 -3.55 13.15
CA ARG A 87 -9.75 -2.17 13.09
C ARG A 87 -10.77 -1.21 12.46
N ALA A 88 -11.44 -1.64 11.39
CA ALA A 88 -12.50 -0.85 10.75
C ALA A 88 -13.70 -0.58 11.69
N VAL A 89 -14.15 -1.60 12.44
CA VAL A 89 -15.25 -1.45 13.41
C VAL A 89 -14.90 -0.45 14.52
N ARG A 90 -13.65 -0.47 15.02
CA ARG A 90 -13.19 0.46 16.05
C ARG A 90 -13.15 1.92 15.56
N GLN A 91 -12.75 2.15 14.32
CA GLN A 91 -12.71 3.51 13.74
C GLN A 91 -14.12 4.12 13.63
N ARG A 92 -15.13 3.33 13.21
CA ARG A 92 -16.54 3.79 13.15
C ARG A 92 -17.13 4.15 14.52
N THR A 93 -16.69 3.46 15.58
CA THR A 93 -17.21 3.70 16.94
C THR A 93 -16.60 4.96 17.56
N ALA A 94 -15.35 5.29 17.22
CA ALA A 94 -14.67 6.49 17.70
C ALA A 94 -15.19 7.80 17.06
N GLU A 95 -15.66 7.75 15.81
CA GLU A 95 -16.22 8.90 15.10
C GLU A 95 -17.66 9.27 15.58
N GLY A 96 -18.34 8.38 16.29
CA GLY A 96 -19.69 8.60 16.84
C GLY A 96 -19.73 9.16 18.27
N ALA A 97 -18.58 9.45 18.89
CA ALA A 97 -18.49 9.85 20.30
C ALA A 97 -18.22 11.36 20.52
N TYR A 98 -18.38 12.18 19.48
CA TYR A 98 -18.28 13.64 19.57
C TYR A 98 -19.65 14.28 19.32
N TYR A 99 -20.50 14.31 20.35
CA TYR A 99 -21.62 15.25 20.47
C TYR A 99 -21.58 15.89 21.86
#